data_AF-A0A933R0N6-F1
#
_entry.id   AF-A0A933R0N6-F1
#
_cell.length_a   1.000
_cell.length_b   1.000
_cell.length_c   1.000
_cell.angle_alpha   90.00
_cell.angle_beta   90.00
_cell.angle_gamma   90.00
#
_symmetry.space_group_name_H-M   'P 1'
#
loop_
_entity.id
_entity.type
_entity.pdbx_description
1 polymer ?
#
loop_
_entity_poly.entity_id
_entity_poly.type
_entity_poly.pdbx_seq_one_letter_code
_entity_poly.pdbx_strand_id
1 'polypeptide(L)' 'MTFSEFLNMGGYAFYVWTSYALAGVILLANLLLPMLNARKQRRELVGKLRREGRA' A
#
# COMPACT_ATOMS: atom_id res chain seq x y z
N MET A 1 0.87 11.02 33.15
CA MET A 1 0.94 10.30 31.87
C MET A 1 -0.43 10.28 31.21
N THR A 2 -0.87 11.43 30.73
CA THR A 2 -2.10 11.56 29.93
C THR A 2 -1.81 11.25 28.47
N PHE A 3 -2.84 10.89 27.69
CA PHE A 3 -2.71 10.63 26.25
C PHE A 3 -2.09 11.82 25.49
N SER A 4 -2.37 13.05 25.92
CA SER A 4 -1.76 14.26 25.35
C SER A 4 -0.25 14.36 25.57
N GLU A 5 0.28 13.85 26.69
CA GLU A 5 1.73 13.77 26.94
C GLU A 5 2.39 12.71 26.05
N PHE A 6 1.68 11.62 25.74
CA PHE A 6 2.17 10.60 24.82
C PHE A 6 2.26 11.13 23.37
N LEU A 7 1.29 11.96 22.97
CA LEU A 7 1.31 12.64 21.67
C LEU A 7 2.38 13.74 21.62
N ASN A 8 2.61 14.44 22.73
CA ASN A 8 3.59 15.52 22.85
C ASN A 8 4.78 15.13 23.74
N MET A 9 5.47 14.02 23.44
CA MET A 9 6.74 13.65 24.10
C MET A 9 7.93 14.55 23.68
N GLY A 10 7.66 15.82 23.31
CA GLY A 10 8.67 16.73 22.78
C GLY A 10 9.38 16.16 21.54
N GLY A 11 10.72 16.22 21.54
CA GLY A 11 11.54 15.81 20.41
C GLY A 11 11.46 14.32 20.03
N TYR A 12 11.03 13.44 20.93
CA TYR A 12 10.96 11.99 20.65
C TYR A 12 9.72 11.59 19.85
N ALA A 13 8.62 12.34 20.03
CA ALA A 13 7.36 12.09 19.32
C ALA A 13 7.56 12.16 17.79
N PHE A 14 8.41 13.07 17.30
CA PHE A 14 8.69 13.22 15.88
C PHE A 14 9.24 11.94 15.23
N TYR A 15 10.19 11.26 15.89
CA TYR A 15 10.78 10.01 15.39
C TYR A 15 9.76 8.87 15.35
N VAL A 16 8.90 8.80 16.36
CA VAL A 16 7.86 7.77 16.46
C VAL A 16 6.81 7.99 15.36
N TRP A 17 6.30 9.21 15.22
CA TRP A 17 5.30 9.55 14.21
C TRP A 17 5.79 9.39 12.78
N THR A 18 7.04 9.78 12.49
CA THR A 18 7.65 9.58 11.16
C THR A 18 7.85 8.09 10.83
N SER A 19 8.22 7.28 11.81
CA SER A 19 8.32 5.82 11.64
C SER A 19 6.95 5.19 11.34
N TYR A 20 5.90 5.59 12.05
CA TYR A 20 4.53 5.15 11.77
C TYR A 20 4.01 5.64 10.42
N ALA A 21 4.31 6.88 10.04
CA ALA A 21 3.95 7.42 8.73
C ALA A 21 4.63 6.63 7.61
N LEU A 22 5.93 6.32 7.75
CA LEU A 22 6.68 5.52 6.78
C LEU A 22 6.09 4.10 6.67
N ALA A 23 5.79 3.46 7.80
CA ALA A 23 5.12 2.16 7.81
C ALA A 23 3.75 2.22 7.10
N GLY A 24 2.96 3.26 7.36
CA GLY A 24 1.68 3.50 6.69
C GLY A 24 1.84 3.66 5.18
N VAL A 25 2.84 4.42 4.72
CA VAL A 25 3.16 4.57 3.29
C VAL A 25 3.53 3.23 2.66
N ILE A 26 4.36 2.43 3.33
CA ILE A 26 4.77 1.11 2.83
C ILE A 26 3.55 0.17 2.71
N LEU A 27 2.68 0.14 3.73
CA LEU A 27 1.45 -0.67 3.70
C LEU A 27 0.50 -0.22 2.58
N LEU A 28 0.29 1.08 2.43
CA LEU A 28 -0.53 1.63 1.35
C LEU A 28 0.06 1.30 -0.02
N ALA A 29 1.37 1.47 -0.21
CA ALA A 29 2.04 1.10 -1.44
C ALA A 29 1.88 -0.40 -1.73
N ASN A 30 2.05 -1.25 -0.71
CA ASN A 30 1.89 -2.69 -0.84
C ASN A 30 0.46 -3.11 -1.22
N LEU A 31 -0.55 -2.34 -0.85
CA LEU A 31 -1.94 -2.58 -1.25
C LEU A 31 -2.25 -2.00 -2.64
N LEU A 32 -1.79 -0.79 -2.93
CA LEU A 32 -2.08 -0.07 -4.17
C LEU A 32 -1.34 -0.66 -5.39
N LEU A 33 -0.07 -1.06 -5.23
CA LEU A 33 0.74 -1.65 -6.30
C LEU A 33 0.09 -2.91 -6.92
N PRO A 34 -0.33 -3.93 -6.16
CA PRO A 34 -1.00 -5.10 -6.71
C PRO A 34 -2.38 -4.76 -7.28
N MET A 35 -3.13 -3.81 -6.70
CA MET A 35 -4.41 -3.38 -7.30
C MET A 35 -4.22 -2.75 -8.69
N LEU A 36 -3.18 -1.93 -8.87
CA LEU A 36 -2.85 -1.33 -10.16
C LEU A 36 -2.32 -2.39 -11.15
N ASN A 37 -1.46 -3.30 -10.69
CA ASN A 37 -0.86 -4.34 -11.54
C ASN A 37 -1.86 -5.45 -11.92
N ALA A 38 -2.79 -5.82 -11.03
CA ALA A 38 -3.83 -6.80 -11.30
C ALA A 38 -4.72 -6.39 -12.48
N ARG A 39 -4.97 -5.08 -12.64
CA ARG A 39 -5.70 -4.56 -13.81
C ARG A 39 -4.96 -4.81 -15.12
N LYS A 40 -3.62 -4.76 -15.10
CA LYS A 40 -2.78 -5.01 -16.28
C LYS A 40 -2.76 -6.50 -16.64
N GLN A 41 -2.54 -7.37 -15.65
CA GLN A 41 -2.49 -8.83 -15.87
C GLN A 41 -3.83 -9.40 -16.33
N ARG A 42 -4.95 -8.90 -15.82
CA ARG A 42 -6.29 -9.36 -16.22
C ARG A 42 -6.61 -9.05 -17.69
N ARG A 43 -6.08 -7.95 -18.23
CA ARG A 43 -6.24 -7.59 -19.66
C ARG A 43 -5.48 -8.54 -20.58
N GLU A 44 -4.29 -8.98 -20.18
CA GLU A 44 -3.49 -9.93 -20.98
C GLU A 44 -4.11 -11.34 -20.97
N LEU A 45 -4.62 -11.80 -19.81
CA LEU A 45 -5.27 -13.11 -19.69
C LEU A 45 -6.53 -13.22 -20.57
N VAL A 46 -7.37 -12.17 -20.60
CA VAL A 46 -8.58 -12.14 -21.46
C VAL A 46 -8.21 -12.15 -22.95
N GLY A 47 -7.08 -11.54 -23.33
CA GLY A 47 -6.58 -11.55 -24.70
C GLY A 47 -6.12 -12.94 -25.17
N LYS A 48 -5.51 -13.72 -24.29
CA LYS A 48 -5.05 -15.10 -24.60
C LYS A 48 -6.22 -16.09 -24.72
N LEU A 49 -7.18 -16.05 -23.80
CA LEU A 49 -8.39 -16.90 -23.83
C LEU A 49 -9.21 -16.72 -25.13
N ARG A 50 -9.28 -15.48 -25.66
CA ARG A 50 -9.95 -15.20 -26.94
C ARG A 50 -9.25 -15.78 -28.16
N ARG A 51 -7.95 -16.08 -28.07
CA ARG A 51 -7.16 -16.66 -29.16
C ARG A 51 -7.20 -18.19 -29.12
N GLU A 52 -7.15 -18.78 -27.93
CA GLU A 52 -7.25 -20.24 -27.75
C GLU A 52 -8.66 -20.77 -28.05
N GLY A 53 -9.74 -20.05 -27.71
CA GLY A 53 -11.11 -20.46 -28.07
C GLY A 53 -11.48 -20.26 -29.55
N ARG A 54 -10.53 -19.89 -30.41
CA ARG A 54 -10.72 -19.70 -31.87
C ARG A 54 -9.89 -20.68 -32.72
N ALA A 55 -9.14 -21.59 -32.09
CA ALA A 55 -8.48 -22.72 -32.74
C ALA A 55 -9.33 -23.99 -32.54
#